data_AF-A0A3R6XVY7-F1
#
_entry.id   AF-A0A3R6XVY7-F1
#
_cell.length_a   1.000
_cell.length_b   1.000
_cell.length_c   1.000
_cell.angle_alpha   90.00
_cell.angle_beta   90.00
_cell.angle_gamma   90.00
#
_symmetry.space_group_name_H-M   'P 1'
#
loop_
_entity.id
_entity.type
_entity.pdbx_description
1 polymer ?
#
loop_
_entity_poly.entity_id
_entity_poly.type
_entity_poly.pdbx_seq_one_letter_code
_entity_poly.pdbx_strand_id
1 'polypeptide(L)'
;MLGDVLQFIHALIIQFCKSPVSSPIIWCLGIIWIIKSLYALYKMKAKTDELAAKREAKEILEAVKNLDVLAEKSKEENQDIRTLMFENLKELKEFYVICKQQIRKSFSAAMFSCFAGFVLFVLAVIIFLLDGNNSASLTAGLSGAIVEIVSGLYFWMYRETSKQLGKYHKRLETTEKYLIALQIIEMLPEENRSEQYGKLIDYIFENVNK
;
A
#
# COMPACT_ATOMS: atom_id res chain seq x y z
N MET A 1 -10.01 -9.78 41.86
CA MET A 1 -10.30 -8.93 40.69
C MET A 1 -10.05 -9.64 39.36
N LEU A 2 -8.83 -10.01 38.97
CA LEU A 2 -8.61 -10.71 37.68
C LEU A 2 -9.25 -12.11 37.63
N GLY A 3 -9.20 -12.84 38.77
CA GLY A 3 -9.82 -14.17 38.91
C GLY A 3 -11.36 -14.15 38.86
N ASP A 4 -11.98 -13.12 39.43
CA ASP A 4 -13.44 -12.98 39.46
C ASP A 4 -14.00 -12.66 38.06
N VAL A 5 -13.28 -11.84 37.28
CA VAL A 5 -13.62 -11.54 35.88
C VAL A 5 -13.50 -12.81 35.03
N LEU A 6 -12.45 -13.62 35.25
CA LEU A 6 -12.27 -14.87 34.52
C LEU A 6 -13.37 -15.89 34.85
N GLN A 7 -13.76 -16.00 36.13
CA GLN A 7 -14.88 -16.84 36.55
C GLN A 7 -16.22 -16.35 36.01
N PHE A 8 -16.43 -15.02 35.96
CA PHE A 8 -17.64 -14.44 35.39
C PHE A 8 -17.74 -14.70 33.88
N ILE A 9 -16.64 -14.51 33.13
CA ILE A 9 -16.56 -14.83 31.70
C ILE A 9 -16.83 -16.32 31.47
N HIS A 10 -16.21 -17.19 32.27
CA HIS A 10 -16.41 -18.64 32.19
C HIS A 10 -17.87 -19.04 32.47
N ALA A 11 -18.51 -18.44 33.48
CA ALA A 11 -19.92 -18.67 33.78
C ALA A 11 -20.84 -18.19 32.65
N LEU A 12 -20.54 -17.03 32.04
CA LEU A 12 -21.29 -16.47 30.93
C LEU A 12 -21.18 -17.34 29.67
N ILE A 13 -19.98 -17.87 29.39
CA ILE A 13 -19.72 -18.82 28.30
C ILE A 13 -20.49 -20.12 28.51
N ILE A 14 -20.46 -20.70 29.72
CA ILE A 14 -21.20 -21.92 30.06
C ILE A 14 -22.70 -21.72 29.93
N GLN A 15 -23.22 -20.59 30.42
CA GLN A 15 -24.65 -20.27 30.35
C GLN A 15 -25.11 -20.07 28.90
N PHE A 16 -24.26 -19.48 28.05
CA PHE A 16 -24.51 -19.35 26.62
C PHE A 16 -24.48 -20.71 25.90
N CYS A 17 -23.54 -21.59 26.27
CA CYS A 17 -23.36 -22.94 25.71
C CYS A 17 -24.41 -23.97 26.18
N LYS A 18 -25.20 -23.63 27.20
CA LYS A 18 -26.33 -24.45 27.70
C LYS A 18 -27.67 -24.01 27.12
N SER A 19 -27.71 -22.89 26.38
CA SER A 19 -28.91 -22.42 25.71
C SER A 19 -29.27 -23.33 24.52
N PRO A 20 -30.56 -23.55 24.20
CA PRO A 20 -30.98 -24.37 23.05
C PRO A 20 -30.54 -23.80 21.70
N VAL A 21 -29.95 -22.59 21.70
CA VAL A 21 -29.43 -21.85 20.54
C VAL A 21 -27.93 -22.14 20.30
N SER A 22 -27.27 -22.93 21.15
CA SER A 22 -25.82 -23.20 21.07
C SER A 22 -25.45 -24.49 20.35
N SER A 23 -26.37 -25.08 19.59
CA SER A 23 -26.06 -26.28 18.79
C SER A 23 -24.80 -26.01 17.94
N PRO A 24 -23.86 -26.96 17.83
CA PRO A 24 -22.63 -26.81 17.04
C PRO A 24 -22.90 -26.39 15.59
N ILE A 25 -24.10 -26.69 15.07
CA ILE A 25 -24.58 -26.28 13.74
C ILE A 25 -24.69 -24.75 13.63
N ILE A 26 -25.15 -24.06 14.68
CA ILE A 26 -25.35 -22.60 14.69
C ILE A 26 -24.00 -21.88 14.72
N TRP A 27 -23.01 -22.43 15.43
CA TRP A 27 -21.63 -21.93 15.43
C TRP A 27 -20.96 -22.09 14.05
N CYS A 28 -21.12 -23.25 13.41
CA CYS A 28 -20.61 -23.48 12.06
C CYS A 28 -21.24 -22.51 11.05
N LEU A 29 -22.55 -22.28 11.12
CA LEU A 29 -23.24 -21.32 10.26
C LEU A 29 -22.76 -19.88 10.50
N GLY A 30 -22.52 -19.49 11.75
CA GLY A 30 -21.96 -18.19 12.12
C GLY A 30 -20.55 -17.97 11.56
N ILE A 31 -19.66 -18.96 11.69
CA ILE A 31 -18.31 -18.91 11.13
C ILE A 31 -18.34 -18.80 9.60
N ILE A 32 -19.21 -19.56 8.93
CA ILE A 32 -19.39 -19.49 7.48
C ILE A 32 -19.88 -18.10 7.06
N TRP A 33 -20.80 -17.49 7.82
CA TRP A 33 -21.28 -16.12 7.57
C TRP A 33 -20.18 -15.08 7.72
N ILE A 34 -19.35 -15.20 8.77
CA ILE A 34 -18.20 -14.33 9.01
C ILE A 34 -17.19 -14.45 7.87
N ILE A 35 -16.85 -15.67 7.45
CA ILE A 35 -15.92 -15.92 6.32
C ILE A 35 -16.48 -15.33 5.01
N LYS A 36 -17.76 -15.55 4.71
CA LYS A 36 -18.41 -14.97 3.52
C LYS A 36 -18.42 -13.44 3.56
N SER A 37 -18.69 -12.86 4.73
CA SER A 37 -18.68 -11.41 4.95
C SER A 37 -17.27 -10.84 4.74
N LEU A 38 -16.25 -11.48 5.30
CA LEU A 38 -14.85 -11.10 5.10
C LEU A 38 -14.43 -11.19 3.64
N TYR A 39 -14.81 -12.28 2.96
CA TYR A 39 -14.53 -12.47 1.54
C TYR A 39 -15.25 -11.44 0.65
N ALA A 40 -16.50 -11.10 0.99
CA ALA A 40 -17.24 -10.05 0.28
C ALA A 40 -16.59 -8.68 0.47
N LEU A 41 -16.17 -8.33 1.69
CA LEU A 41 -15.43 -7.09 1.97
C LEU A 41 -14.09 -7.05 1.24
N TYR A 42 -13.35 -8.16 1.21
CA TYR A 42 -12.12 -8.30 0.43
C TYR A 42 -12.37 -8.06 -1.06
N LYS A 43 -13.37 -8.74 -1.65
CA LYS A 43 -13.71 -8.61 -3.06
C LYS A 43 -14.17 -7.21 -3.44
N MET A 44 -14.96 -6.56 -2.58
CA MET A 44 -15.40 -5.18 -2.77
C MET A 44 -14.22 -4.22 -2.74
N LYS A 45 -13.35 -4.33 -1.74
CA LYS A 45 -12.15 -3.48 -1.62
C LYS A 45 -11.18 -3.71 -2.78
N ALA A 46 -10.95 -4.97 -3.18
CA ALA A 46 -10.12 -5.31 -4.34
C ALA A 46 -10.67 -4.71 -5.63
N LYS A 47 -11.99 -4.77 -5.87
CA LYS A 47 -12.63 -4.18 -7.05
C LYS A 47 -12.53 -2.65 -7.06
N THR A 48 -12.69 -2.00 -5.90
CA THR A 48 -12.52 -0.55 -5.77
C THR A 48 -11.07 -0.13 -5.99
N ASP A 49 -10.11 -0.88 -5.45
CA ASP A 49 -8.68 -0.65 -5.66
C ASP A 49 -8.28 -0.86 -7.12
N GLU A 50 -8.82 -1.87 -7.80
CA GLU A 50 -8.57 -2.12 -9.22
C GLU A 50 -9.17 -1.02 -10.12
N LEU A 51 -10.38 -0.56 -9.82
CA LEU A 51 -11.00 0.53 -10.59
C LEU A 51 -10.22 1.83 -10.44
N ALA A 52 -9.78 2.15 -9.21
CA ALA A 52 -8.95 3.32 -8.95
C ALA A 52 -7.57 3.19 -9.63
N ALA A 53 -6.94 2.01 -9.58
CA ALA A 53 -5.68 1.73 -10.26
C ALA A 53 -5.80 1.91 -11.79
N LYS A 54 -6.88 1.42 -12.39
CA LYS A 54 -7.16 1.57 -13.84
C LYS A 54 -7.39 3.03 -14.23
N ARG A 55 -8.04 3.84 -13.38
CA ARG A 55 -8.22 5.27 -13.62
C ARG A 55 -6.89 6.01 -13.53
N GLU A 56 -6.14 5.83 -12.45
CA GLU A 56 -4.83 6.45 -12.26
C GLU A 56 -3.86 6.09 -13.40
N ALA A 57 -3.84 4.83 -13.83
CA ALA A 57 -2.99 4.39 -14.94
C ALA A 57 -3.41 5.02 -16.29
N LYS A 58 -4.72 5.20 -16.53
CA LYS A 58 -5.22 5.87 -17.75
C LYS A 58 -4.88 7.36 -17.77
N GLU A 59 -5.12 8.06 -16.66
CA GLU A 59 -4.80 9.48 -16.51
C GLU A 59 -3.30 9.73 -16.72
N ILE A 60 -2.45 8.85 -16.19
CA ILE A 60 -1.00 8.91 -16.37
C ILE A 60 -0.63 8.58 -17.82
N LEU A 61 -1.21 7.55 -18.44
CA LEU A 61 -0.94 7.22 -19.84
C LEU A 61 -1.27 8.40 -20.77
N GLU A 62 -2.38 9.10 -20.50
CA GLU A 62 -2.75 10.32 -21.24
C GLU A 62 -1.76 11.46 -20.97
N ALA A 63 -1.38 11.71 -19.72
CA ALA A 63 -0.39 12.73 -19.37
C ALA A 63 1.00 12.45 -19.96
N VAL A 64 1.42 11.18 -19.97
CA VAL A 64 2.66 10.69 -20.56
C VAL A 64 2.64 10.85 -22.08
N LYS A 65 1.51 10.54 -22.73
CA LYS A 65 1.35 10.77 -24.17
C LYS A 65 1.44 12.25 -24.52
N ASN A 66 0.90 13.13 -23.68
CA ASN A 66 1.05 14.58 -23.84
C ASN A 66 2.50 15.04 -23.63
N LEU A 67 3.23 14.42 -22.70
CA LEU A 67 4.68 14.64 -22.52
C LEU A 67 5.49 14.19 -23.73
N ASP A 68 5.16 13.05 -24.35
CA ASP A 68 5.82 12.57 -25.58
C ASP A 68 5.61 13.59 -26.72
N VAL A 69 4.42 14.19 -26.86
CA VAL A 69 4.16 15.27 -27.84
C VAL A 69 4.97 16.53 -27.54
N LEU A 70 5.14 16.90 -26.28
CA LEU A 70 5.97 18.04 -25.87
C LEU A 70 7.46 17.77 -26.11
N ALA A 71 7.92 16.54 -25.85
CA ALA A 71 9.28 16.11 -26.12
C ALA A 71 9.57 16.10 -27.63
N GLU A 72 8.63 15.61 -28.45
CA GLU A 72 8.72 15.64 -29.91
C GLU A 72 8.70 17.07 -30.46
N LYS A 73 7.94 17.98 -29.85
CA LYS A 73 7.98 19.41 -30.22
C LYS A 73 9.29 20.10 -29.82
N SER A 74 9.96 19.63 -28.76
CA SER A 74 11.30 20.10 -28.40
C SER A 74 12.40 19.52 -29.29
N LYS A 75 12.07 18.59 -30.21
CA LYS A 75 13.00 18.03 -31.20
C LYS A 75 13.35 18.99 -32.36
N GLU A 76 13.27 20.30 -32.19
CA GLU A 76 13.75 21.25 -33.21
C GLU A 76 14.90 22.14 -32.71
N GLU A 77 15.30 22.08 -31.43
CA GLU A 77 16.44 22.86 -30.92
C GLU A 77 17.07 22.21 -29.66
N ASN A 78 18.37 21.84 -29.73
CA ASN A 78 19.21 21.28 -28.64
C ASN A 78 18.66 20.05 -27.87
N GLN A 79 18.57 18.89 -28.55
CA GLN A 79 17.47 17.95 -28.32
C GLN A 79 17.75 16.67 -27.53
N ASP A 80 19.00 16.25 -27.31
CA ASP A 80 19.22 14.86 -26.85
C ASP A 80 19.03 14.73 -25.32
N ILE A 81 19.62 15.66 -24.55
CA ILE A 81 19.57 15.62 -23.07
C ILE A 81 18.16 15.87 -22.54
N ARG A 82 17.42 16.81 -23.16
CA ARG A 82 16.05 17.14 -22.74
C ARG A 82 15.09 15.97 -23.03
N THR A 83 15.26 15.30 -24.16
CA THR A 83 14.51 14.07 -24.48
C THR A 83 14.78 12.98 -23.44
N LEU A 84 16.05 12.74 -23.10
CA LEU A 84 16.44 11.80 -22.04
C LEU A 84 15.86 12.17 -20.66
N MET A 85 15.80 13.47 -20.31
CA MET A 85 15.16 13.92 -19.07
C MET A 85 13.66 13.67 -19.05
N PHE A 86 12.96 13.88 -20.17
CA PHE A 86 11.54 13.57 -20.29
C PHE A 86 11.25 12.07 -20.22
N GLU A 87 12.08 11.24 -20.86
CA GLU A 87 11.98 9.77 -20.76
C GLU A 87 12.19 9.30 -19.32
N ASN A 88 13.21 9.82 -18.62
CA ASN A 88 13.41 9.54 -17.20
C ASN A 88 12.22 9.98 -16.36
N LEU A 89 11.67 11.19 -16.61
CA LEU A 89 10.48 11.68 -15.89
C LEU A 89 9.28 10.74 -16.07
N LYS A 90 9.06 10.25 -17.29
CA LYS A 90 8.01 9.27 -17.63
C LYS A 90 8.19 7.98 -16.84
N GLU A 91 9.38 7.40 -16.85
CA GLU A 91 9.70 6.19 -16.09
C GLU A 91 9.47 6.40 -14.58
N LEU A 92 9.90 7.54 -14.02
CA LEU A 92 9.65 7.88 -12.62
C LEU A 92 8.15 7.97 -12.27
N LYS A 93 7.32 8.54 -13.17
CA LYS A 93 5.85 8.60 -12.96
C LYS A 93 5.22 7.21 -12.98
N GLU A 94 5.66 6.34 -13.89
CA GLU A 94 5.17 4.96 -13.97
C GLU A 94 5.50 4.18 -12.69
N PHE A 95 6.76 4.23 -12.23
CA PHE A 95 7.17 3.58 -10.98
C PHE A 95 6.44 4.14 -9.75
N TYR A 96 6.20 5.45 -9.71
CA TYR A 96 5.43 6.08 -8.63
C TYR A 96 4.02 5.48 -8.52
N VAL A 97 3.32 5.28 -9.64
CA VAL A 97 1.99 4.67 -9.66
C VAL A 97 2.03 3.22 -9.24
N ILE A 98 3.00 2.44 -9.74
CA ILE A 98 3.18 1.04 -9.34
C ILE A 98 3.38 0.93 -7.82
N CYS A 99 4.24 1.77 -7.25
CA CYS A 99 4.46 1.83 -5.80
C CYS A 99 3.17 2.18 -5.05
N LYS A 100 2.40 3.17 -5.53
CA LYS A 100 1.11 3.57 -4.93
C LYS A 100 0.11 2.41 -4.93
N GLN A 101 0.01 1.69 -6.04
CA GLN A 101 -0.85 0.51 -6.16
C GLN A 101 -0.39 -0.64 -5.25
N GLN A 102 0.91 -0.91 -5.19
CA GLN A 102 1.48 -1.96 -4.35
C GLN A 102 1.27 -1.66 -2.86
N ILE A 103 1.44 -0.41 -2.42
CA ILE A 103 1.15 0.02 -1.03
C ILE A 103 -0.30 -0.26 -0.66
N ARG A 104 -1.26 0.10 -1.52
CA ARG A 104 -2.70 -0.14 -1.26
C ARG A 104 -3.01 -1.62 -1.13
N LYS A 105 -2.50 -2.44 -2.06
CA LYS A 105 -2.70 -3.90 -2.03
C LYS A 105 -2.05 -4.53 -0.80
N SER A 106 -0.83 -4.14 -0.46
CA SER A 106 -0.09 -4.64 0.71
C SER A 106 -0.78 -4.27 2.01
N PHE A 107 -1.22 -3.01 2.15
CA PHE A 107 -1.97 -2.55 3.30
C PHE A 107 -3.29 -3.31 3.47
N SER A 108 -4.02 -3.50 2.37
CA SER A 108 -5.26 -4.26 2.38
C SER A 108 -5.03 -5.71 2.81
N ALA A 109 -4.05 -6.39 2.21
CA ALA A 109 -3.67 -7.77 2.55
C ALA A 109 -3.25 -7.90 4.03
N ALA A 110 -2.42 -6.98 4.54
CA ALA A 110 -2.01 -6.96 5.94
C ALA A 110 -3.20 -6.88 6.90
N MET A 111 -4.17 -5.99 6.60
CA MET A 111 -5.36 -5.78 7.43
C MET A 111 -6.25 -7.03 7.48
N PHE A 112 -6.48 -7.70 6.35
CA PHE A 112 -7.26 -8.94 6.31
C PHE A 112 -6.53 -10.10 6.99
N SER A 113 -5.21 -10.21 6.80
CA SER A 113 -4.38 -11.23 7.46
C SER A 113 -4.42 -11.06 8.98
N CYS A 114 -4.24 -9.83 9.49
CA CYS A 114 -4.30 -9.55 10.93
C CYS A 114 -5.68 -9.91 11.52
N PHE A 115 -6.77 -9.51 10.84
CA PHE A 115 -8.11 -9.88 11.30
C PHE A 115 -8.31 -11.41 11.33
N ALA A 116 -7.85 -12.13 10.32
CA ALA A 116 -7.94 -13.59 10.29
C ALA A 116 -7.11 -14.24 11.40
N GLY A 117 -5.88 -13.76 11.64
CA GLY A 117 -5.00 -14.23 12.71
C GLY A 117 -5.62 -14.01 14.10
N PHE A 118 -6.19 -12.82 14.33
CA PHE A 118 -6.90 -12.50 15.56
C PHE A 118 -8.11 -13.42 15.80
N VAL A 119 -8.92 -13.69 14.78
CA VAL A 119 -10.06 -14.63 14.90
C VAL A 119 -9.61 -16.03 15.27
N LEU A 120 -8.52 -16.54 14.67
CA LEU A 120 -7.95 -17.85 15.03
C LEU A 120 -7.45 -17.89 16.47
N PHE A 121 -6.82 -16.81 16.93
CA PHE A 121 -6.37 -16.69 18.31
C PHE A 121 -7.56 -16.71 19.31
N VAL A 122 -8.63 -15.96 19.03
CA VAL A 122 -9.84 -15.98 19.86
C VAL A 122 -10.48 -17.37 19.88
N LEU A 123 -10.56 -18.05 18.73
CA LEU A 123 -11.06 -19.43 18.65
C LEU A 123 -10.22 -20.41 19.48
N ALA A 124 -8.89 -20.26 19.47
CA ALA A 124 -7.99 -21.08 20.30
C ALA A 124 -8.32 -20.95 21.79
N VAL A 125 -8.52 -19.72 22.29
CA VAL A 125 -8.90 -19.45 23.68
C VAL A 125 -10.26 -20.05 24.02
N ILE A 126 -11.25 -19.94 23.13
CA ILE A 126 -12.58 -20.53 23.34
C ILE A 126 -12.50 -22.06 23.42
N ILE A 127 -11.76 -22.71 22.51
CA ILE A 127 -11.57 -24.17 22.50
C ILE A 127 -10.88 -24.63 23.80
N PHE A 128 -9.85 -23.90 24.23
CA PHE A 128 -9.15 -24.19 25.49
C PHE A 128 -10.09 -24.14 26.70
N LEU A 129 -10.94 -23.11 26.78
CA LEU A 129 -11.86 -22.90 27.90
C LEU A 129 -13.04 -23.89 27.92
N LEU A 130 -13.53 -24.33 26.75
CA LEU A 130 -14.70 -25.21 26.66
C LEU A 130 -14.38 -26.70 26.78
N ASP A 131 -13.35 -27.16 26.08
CA ASP A 131 -13.09 -28.60 25.87
C ASP A 131 -11.91 -29.10 26.71
N GLY A 132 -11.10 -28.18 27.27
CA GLY A 132 -9.82 -28.51 27.94
C GLY A 132 -8.83 -29.22 27.01
N ASN A 133 -9.13 -29.28 25.71
CA ASN A 133 -8.35 -30.01 24.72
C ASN A 133 -7.15 -29.17 24.29
N ASN A 134 -6.04 -29.39 24.98
CA ASN A 134 -4.78 -28.68 24.76
C ASN A 134 -4.29 -28.78 23.31
N SER A 135 -4.50 -29.92 22.63
CA SER A 135 -4.01 -30.16 21.27
C SER A 135 -4.71 -29.29 20.23
N ALA A 136 -6.04 -29.17 20.32
CA ALA A 136 -6.83 -28.36 19.39
C ALA A 136 -6.59 -26.86 19.60
N SER A 137 -6.55 -26.41 20.85
CA SER A 137 -6.21 -25.02 21.19
C SER A 137 -4.80 -24.65 20.73
N LEU A 138 -3.80 -25.51 20.98
CA LEU A 138 -2.42 -25.25 20.57
C LEU A 138 -2.29 -25.12 19.05
N THR A 139 -2.98 -25.97 18.28
CA THR A 139 -2.97 -25.93 16.82
C THR A 139 -3.63 -24.66 16.28
N ALA A 140 -4.77 -24.24 16.86
CA ALA A 140 -5.43 -22.98 16.50
C ALA A 140 -4.57 -21.75 16.86
N GLY A 141 -3.93 -21.76 18.02
CA GLY A 141 -3.01 -20.70 18.45
C GLY A 141 -1.77 -20.57 17.55
N LEU A 142 -1.14 -21.70 17.20
CA LEU A 142 0.00 -21.75 16.28
C LEU A 142 -0.38 -21.26 14.88
N SER A 143 -1.54 -21.65 14.36
CA SER A 143 -1.99 -21.18 13.04
C SER A 143 -2.30 -19.68 13.04
N GLY A 144 -2.93 -19.15 14.10
CA GLY A 144 -3.10 -17.71 14.28
C GLY A 144 -1.77 -16.94 14.33
N ALA A 145 -0.79 -17.46 15.06
CA ALA A 145 0.55 -16.86 15.13
C ALA A 145 1.26 -16.82 13.76
N ILE A 146 1.16 -17.89 12.96
CA ILE A 146 1.70 -17.92 11.59
C ILE A 146 1.05 -16.84 10.73
N VAL A 147 -0.27 -16.68 10.81
CA VAL A 147 -1.02 -15.67 10.04
C VAL A 147 -0.64 -14.24 10.46
N GLU A 148 -0.32 -14.02 11.74
CA GLU A 148 0.21 -12.73 12.22
C GLU A 148 1.62 -12.43 11.70
N ILE A 149 2.49 -13.44 11.61
CA ILE A 149 3.81 -13.28 10.98
C ILE A 149 3.63 -12.84 9.51
N VAL A 150 2.70 -13.46 8.78
CA VAL A 150 2.37 -13.07 7.40
C VAL A 150 1.85 -11.62 7.33
N SER A 151 0.99 -11.21 8.27
CA SER A 151 0.55 -9.80 8.35
C SER A 151 1.73 -8.85 8.58
N GLY A 152 2.65 -9.20 9.47
CA GLY A 152 3.89 -8.46 9.72
C GLY A 152 4.74 -8.29 8.46
N LEU A 153 4.87 -9.35 7.65
CA LEU A 153 5.56 -9.27 6.36
C LEU A 153 4.87 -8.30 5.39
N TYR A 154 3.54 -8.32 5.31
CA TYR A 154 2.80 -7.37 4.48
C TYR A 154 2.94 -5.92 4.97
N PHE A 155 2.92 -5.69 6.28
CA PHE A 155 3.19 -4.36 6.84
C PHE A 155 4.64 -3.90 6.61
N TRP A 156 5.59 -4.82 6.64
CA TRP A 156 6.98 -4.53 6.29
C TRP A 156 7.11 -4.11 4.82
N MET A 157 6.49 -4.86 3.90
CA MET A 157 6.41 -4.49 2.48
C MET A 157 5.73 -3.13 2.29
N TYR A 158 4.61 -2.88 2.98
CA TYR A 158 3.94 -1.57 2.99
C TYR A 158 4.89 -0.44 3.41
N ARG A 159 5.65 -0.63 4.50
CA ARG A 159 6.62 0.36 4.99
C ARG A 159 7.70 0.63 3.96
N GLU A 160 8.26 -0.42 3.37
CA GLU A 160 9.37 -0.27 2.42
C GLU A 160 8.92 0.35 1.11
N THR A 161 7.79 -0.08 0.54
CA THR A 161 7.23 0.56 -0.65
C THR A 161 6.81 2.01 -0.38
N SER A 162 6.30 2.34 0.82
CA SER A 162 5.98 3.73 1.18
C SER A 162 7.21 4.63 1.22
N LYS A 163 8.35 4.13 1.72
CA LYS A 163 9.62 4.87 1.63
C LYS A 163 10.05 5.07 0.18
N GLN A 164 9.92 4.04 -0.66
CA GLN A 164 10.23 4.14 -2.09
C GLN A 164 9.34 5.17 -2.76
N LEU A 165 8.04 5.17 -2.50
CA LEU A 165 7.09 6.16 -3.02
C LEU A 165 7.51 7.59 -2.64
N GLY A 166 7.92 7.82 -1.40
CA GLY A 166 8.42 9.12 -0.96
C GLY A 166 9.69 9.55 -1.70
N LYS A 167 10.64 8.62 -1.93
CA LYS A 167 11.85 8.89 -2.72
C LYS A 167 11.51 9.24 -4.18
N TYR A 168 10.61 8.50 -4.81
CA TYR A 168 10.16 8.77 -6.17
C TYR A 168 9.42 10.10 -6.28
N HIS A 169 8.58 10.44 -5.30
CA HIS A 169 7.90 11.73 -5.26
C HIS A 169 8.89 12.90 -5.24
N LYS A 170 9.90 12.83 -4.37
CA LYS A 170 10.94 13.87 -4.27
C LYS A 170 11.78 13.96 -5.55
N ARG A 171 12.16 12.81 -6.14
CA ARG A 171 12.89 12.78 -7.41
C ARG A 171 12.06 13.36 -8.56
N LEU A 172 10.78 13.03 -8.61
CA LEU A 172 9.83 13.55 -9.60
C LEU A 172 9.72 15.08 -9.51
N GLU A 173 9.50 15.61 -8.30
CA GLU A 173 9.43 17.05 -8.04
C GLU A 173 10.72 17.77 -8.46
N THR A 174 11.88 17.16 -8.19
CA THR A 174 13.19 17.73 -8.54
C THR A 174 13.36 17.79 -10.06
N THR A 175 13.03 16.72 -10.78
CA THR A 175 13.10 16.70 -12.26
C THR A 175 12.13 17.71 -12.88
N GLU A 176 10.91 17.85 -12.36
CA GLU A 176 9.94 18.85 -12.85
C GLU A 176 10.46 20.27 -12.65
N LYS A 177 11.08 20.59 -11.49
CA LYS A 177 11.70 21.90 -11.24
C LYS A 177 12.82 22.21 -12.24
N TYR A 178 13.65 21.23 -12.59
CA TYR A 178 14.71 21.43 -13.58
C TYR A 178 14.16 21.68 -14.99
N LEU A 179 13.12 20.95 -15.40
CA LEU A 179 12.48 21.16 -16.70
C LEU A 179 11.80 22.54 -16.78
N ILE A 180 11.15 22.99 -15.70
CA ILE A 180 10.57 24.34 -15.61
C ILE A 180 11.67 25.40 -15.68
N ALA A 181 12.77 25.24 -14.95
CA ALA A 181 13.88 26.16 -14.97
C ALA A 181 14.49 26.27 -16.38
N LEU A 182 14.71 25.13 -17.05
CA LEU A 182 15.20 25.09 -18.43
C LEU A 182 14.28 25.86 -19.38
N GLN A 183 12.96 25.63 -19.28
CA GLN A 183 11.98 26.31 -20.10
C GLN A 183 11.90 27.83 -19.83
N ILE A 184 12.04 28.26 -18.57
CA ILE A 184 12.12 29.69 -18.22
C ILE A 184 13.37 30.33 -18.82
N ILE A 185 14.51 29.63 -18.80
CA ILE A 185 15.75 30.12 -19.41
C ILE A 185 15.61 30.24 -20.93
N GLU A 186 14.95 29.30 -21.59
CA GLU A 186 14.66 29.37 -23.03
C GLU A 186 13.73 30.53 -23.40
N MET A 187 12.84 30.96 -22.51
CA MET A 187 11.97 32.12 -22.71
C MET A 187 12.68 33.47 -22.51
N LEU A 188 13.91 33.50 -21.99
CA LEU A 188 14.68 34.73 -21.79
C LEU A 188 15.40 35.20 -23.08
N PRO A 189 15.72 36.50 -23.19
CA PRO A 189 16.54 37.02 -24.28
C PRO A 189 17.90 36.32 -24.33
N GLU A 190 18.43 36.04 -25.53
CA GLU A 190 19.71 35.33 -25.77
C GLU A 190 20.85 35.86 -24.89
N GLU A 191 20.94 37.18 -24.73
CA GLU A 191 21.98 37.88 -23.95
C GLU A 191 22.09 37.39 -22.50
N ASN A 192 20.98 37.00 -21.89
CA ASN A 192 20.92 36.59 -20.49
C ASN A 192 20.93 35.07 -20.30
N ARG A 193 20.77 34.26 -21.36
CA ARG A 193 20.60 32.80 -21.21
C ARG A 193 21.86 32.13 -20.69
N SER A 194 23.01 32.46 -21.25
CA SER A 194 24.30 31.85 -20.92
C SER A 194 24.63 31.97 -19.43
N GLU A 195 24.35 33.14 -18.84
CA GLU A 195 24.55 33.39 -17.41
C GLU A 195 23.60 32.53 -16.54
N GLN A 196 22.33 32.42 -16.94
CA GLN A 196 21.33 31.66 -16.19
C GLN A 196 21.55 30.15 -16.30
N TYR A 197 22.02 29.66 -17.45
CA TYR A 197 22.48 28.28 -17.61
C TYR A 197 23.62 27.94 -16.65
N GLY A 198 24.61 28.83 -16.50
CA GLY A 198 25.70 28.66 -15.54
C GLY A 198 25.20 28.52 -14.10
N LYS A 199 24.30 29.40 -13.68
CA LYS A 199 23.69 29.35 -12.33
C LYS A 199 22.90 28.07 -12.08
N LEU A 200 22.17 27.57 -13.09
CA LEU A 200 21.43 26.32 -12.97
C LEU A 200 22.38 25.12 -12.84
N ILE A 201 23.46 25.11 -13.61
CA ILE A 201 24.51 24.07 -13.54
C ILE A 201 25.15 24.05 -12.15
N ASP A 202 25.59 25.21 -11.64
CA ASP A 202 26.19 25.33 -10.31
C ASP A 202 25.24 24.82 -9.21
N TYR A 203 23.97 25.20 -9.28
CA TYR A 203 22.95 24.76 -8.33
C TYR A 203 22.70 23.24 -8.37
N ILE A 204 22.74 22.62 -9.55
CA ILE A 204 22.60 21.16 -9.70
C ILE A 204 23.80 20.46 -9.06
N PHE A 205 25.03 20.89 -9.40
CA PHE A 205 26.25 20.26 -8.88
C PHE A 205 26.43 20.42 -7.37
N GLU A 206 26.00 21.55 -6.80
CA GLU A 206 26.08 21.78 -5.35
C GLU A 206 25.07 20.91 -4.57
N ASN A 207 23.91 20.62 -5.15
CA ASN A 207 22.91 19.74 -4.53
C ASN A 207 23.16 18.24 -4.73
N VAL A 208 24.03 17.82 -5.65
CA VAL A 208 24.42 16.41 -5.81
C VAL A 208 25.30 15.92 -4.64
N ASN A 209 26.01 16.83 -3.97
CA ASN A 209 26.95 16.52 -2.88
C ASN A 209 26.34 16.56 -1.46
N LYS A 210 25.01 16.65 -1.33
CA LYS A 210 24.28 16.65 -0.04
C LYS A 210 23.24 15.53 0.03
#